data_AF-A0A517WEP7-F1
#
_entry.id   AF-A0A517WEP7-F1
#
_cell.length_a   1.000
_cell.length_b   1.000
_cell.length_c   1.000
_cell.angle_alpha   90.00
_cell.angle_beta   90.00
_cell.angle_gamma   90.00
#
_symmetry.space_group_name_H-M   'P 1'
#
loop_
_entity.id
_entity.type
_entity.pdbx_description
1 polymer ?
#
loop_
_entity_poly.entity_id
_entity_poly.type
_entity_poly.pdbx_seq_one_letter_code
_entity_poly.pdbx_strand_id
1 'polypeptide(L)'
;MDFILTLMPLIPFLFFFAFLFLLGRGKTCPACHRPMPTLQSPFTKTRCQLLVGGYRCPNCGCETDLKGRQVAASTLPEQRTLLLGLGLFLFCIVISLLLTCIPLMMLLIRN
;
A
#
# COMPACT_ATOMS: atom_id res chain seq x y z
N MET A 1 -18.68 3.82 26.20
CA MET A 1 -18.31 3.92 24.77
C MET A 1 -17.39 2.76 24.48
N ASP A 2 -17.92 1.73 23.85
CA ASP A 2 -17.24 0.44 23.70
C ASP A 2 -16.01 0.58 22.82
N PHE A 3 -14.82 0.35 23.38
CA PHE A 3 -13.53 0.45 22.71
C PHE A 3 -13.48 -0.36 21.40
N ILE A 4 -14.23 -1.46 21.35
CA ILE A 4 -14.38 -2.32 20.18
C ILE A 4 -15.07 -1.59 19.02
N LEU A 5 -16.09 -0.78 19.29
CA LEU A 5 -16.82 0.00 18.29
C LEU A 5 -15.95 1.07 17.64
N THR A 6 -15.03 1.66 18.39
CA THR A 6 -14.03 2.61 17.87
C THR A 6 -12.90 1.93 17.11
N LEU A 7 -12.53 0.70 17.46
CA LEU A 7 -11.43 -0.02 16.82
C LEU A 7 -11.86 -0.78 15.55
N MET A 8 -13.12 -1.22 15.46
CA MET A 8 -13.67 -1.98 14.34
C MET A 8 -13.44 -1.36 12.95
N PRO A 9 -13.66 -0.05 12.72
CA PRO A 9 -13.40 0.56 11.41
C PRO A 9 -11.91 0.70 11.07
N LEU A 10 -11.01 0.49 12.03
CA LEU A 10 -9.57 0.55 11.80
C LEU A 10 -9.01 -0.77 11.24
N ILE A 11 -9.72 -1.89 11.47
CA ILE A 11 -9.31 -3.24 11.06
C ILE A 11 -9.09 -3.36 9.53
N PRO A 12 -9.99 -2.86 8.65
CA PRO A 12 -9.79 -2.94 7.20
C PRO A 12 -8.52 -2.21 6.74
N PHE A 13 -8.20 -1.08 7.36
CA PHE A 13 -6.99 -0.32 7.05
C PHE A 13 -5.74 -1.05 7.53
N LEU A 14 -5.74 -1.59 8.76
CA LEU A 14 -4.63 -2.38 9.28
C LEU A 14 -4.35 -3.59 8.38
N PHE A 15 -5.40 -4.29 7.93
CA PHE A 15 -5.28 -5.40 7.00
C PHE A 15 -4.70 -4.96 5.65
N PHE A 16 -5.20 -3.86 5.08
CA PHE A 16 -4.70 -3.32 3.82
C PHE A 16 -3.21 -2.96 3.89
N PHE A 17 -2.77 -2.25 4.93
CA PHE A 17 -1.36 -1.91 5.11
C PHE A 17 -0.48 -3.14 5.36
N ALA A 18 -0.95 -4.11 6.15
CA ALA A 18 -0.24 -5.38 6.36
C ALA A 18 -0.10 -6.17 5.06
N PHE A 19 -1.16 -6.21 4.24
CA PHE A 19 -1.14 -6.85 2.92
C PHE A 19 -0.13 -6.19 1.98
N LEU A 20 -0.14 -4.85 1.87
CA LEU A 20 0.85 -4.11 1.09
C LEU A 20 2.28 -4.37 1.57
N PHE A 21 2.49 -4.41 2.89
CA PHE A 21 3.79 -4.69 3.48
C PHE A 21 4.28 -6.09 3.14
N LEU A 22 3.40 -7.10 3.20
CA LEU A 22 3.70 -8.48 2.80
C LEU A 22 4.06 -8.56 1.31
N LEU A 23 3.33 -7.88 0.43
CA LEU A 23 3.64 -7.81 -1.01
C LEU A 23 4.99 -7.13 -1.30
N GLY A 24 5.41 -6.21 -0.43
CA GLY A 24 6.68 -5.50 -0.53
C GLY A 24 7.89 -6.29 -0.04
N ARG A 25 7.71 -7.30 0.82
CA ARG A 25 8.81 -8.06 1.43
C ARG A 25 9.52 -9.00 0.45
N GLY A 26 10.79 -9.27 0.77
CA GLY A 26 11.55 -10.37 0.17
C GLY A 26 12.12 -10.07 -1.22
N LYS A 27 12.05 -8.83 -1.71
CA LYS A 27 12.63 -8.50 -3.02
C LYS A 27 14.14 -8.29 -2.89
N THR A 28 14.90 -8.93 -3.76
CA THR A 28 16.35 -8.77 -3.88
C THR A 28 16.68 -7.89 -5.07
N CYS A 29 17.75 -7.11 -4.97
CA CYS A 29 18.22 -6.32 -6.10
C CYS A 29 18.76 -7.26 -7.21
N PRO A 30 18.31 -7.13 -8.47
CA PRO A 30 18.77 -8.01 -9.56
C PRO A 30 20.24 -7.83 -9.92
N ALA A 31 20.82 -6.65 -9.65
CA ALA A 31 22.22 -6.37 -9.96
C ALA A 31 23.19 -6.85 -8.86
N CYS A 32 22.90 -6.49 -7.60
CA CYS A 32 23.83 -6.76 -6.48
C CYS A 32 23.35 -7.86 -5.52
N HIS A 33 22.20 -8.49 -5.78
CA HIS A 33 21.61 -9.59 -5.01
C HIS A 33 21.36 -9.29 -3.51
N ARG A 34 21.53 -8.04 -3.08
CA ARG A 34 21.23 -7.63 -1.71
C ARG A 34 19.73 -7.49 -1.46
N PRO A 35 19.26 -7.73 -0.23
CA PRO A 35 17.87 -7.50 0.15
C PRO A 35 17.52 -6.01 -0.03
N MET A 36 16.40 -5.72 -0.69
CA MET A 36 15.90 -4.37 -0.82
C MET A 36 15.14 -3.94 0.44
N PRO A 37 15.22 -2.65 0.80
CA PRO A 37 14.42 -2.11 1.88
C PRO A 37 12.93 -2.17 1.49
N THR A 38 12.09 -2.61 2.43
CA THR A 38 10.62 -2.66 2.25
C THR A 38 10.00 -1.27 2.19
N LEU A 39 10.60 -0.32 2.90
CA LEU A 39 10.19 1.08 2.94
C LEU A 39 11.37 1.95 2.53
N GLN A 40 11.16 2.77 1.52
CA GLN A 40 12.15 3.71 1.04
C GLN A 40 11.63 5.14 1.20
N SER A 41 12.49 6.02 1.72
CA SER A 41 12.17 7.43 1.92
C SER A 41 11.78 8.11 0.60
N PRO A 42 10.72 8.93 0.58
CA PRO A 42 10.31 9.67 -0.61
C PRO A 42 11.41 10.62 -1.11
N PHE A 43 12.31 11.09 -0.22
CA PHE A 43 13.43 11.96 -0.58
C PHE A 43 14.54 11.25 -1.38
N THR A 44 14.59 9.92 -1.30
CA THR A 44 15.58 9.10 -2.02
C THR A 44 15.06 8.56 -3.34
N LYS A 45 13.75 8.71 -3.60
CA LYS A 45 13.09 8.26 -4.83
C LYS A 45 13.27 9.27 -5.96
N THR A 46 13.51 8.76 -7.15
CA THR A 46 13.53 9.57 -8.37
C THR A 46 12.10 9.97 -8.77
N ARG A 47 11.94 11.03 -9.58
CA ARG A 47 10.62 11.45 -10.09
C ARG A 47 9.89 10.29 -10.77
N CYS A 48 10.61 9.47 -11.51
CA CYS A 48 10.03 8.29 -12.15
C CYS A 48 9.51 7.29 -11.11
N GLN A 49 10.25 7.01 -10.04
CA GLN A 49 9.77 6.13 -8.96
C GLN A 49 8.63 6.70 -8.11
N LEU A 50 8.45 8.02 -8.09
CA LEU A 50 7.30 8.66 -7.48
C LEU A 50 6.03 8.49 -8.34
N LEU A 51 6.17 8.51 -9.66
CA LEU A 51 5.07 8.33 -10.62
C LEU A 51 4.73 6.85 -10.89
N VAL A 52 5.76 6.02 -11.01
CA VAL A 52 5.67 4.61 -11.44
C VAL A 52 5.64 3.65 -10.26
N GLY A 53 6.20 4.06 -9.12
CA GLY A 53 6.45 3.17 -7.98
C GLY A 53 7.81 2.47 -8.08
N GLY A 54 8.01 1.46 -7.24
CA GLY A 54 9.25 0.68 -7.19
C GLY A 54 10.28 1.19 -6.18
N TYR A 55 11.51 0.68 -6.32
CA TYR A 55 12.59 0.83 -5.34
C TYR A 55 13.92 1.11 -6.03
N ARG A 56 14.74 1.96 -5.40
CA ARG A 56 16.14 2.19 -5.77
C ARG A 56 17.04 1.46 -4.80
N CYS A 57 17.96 0.66 -5.30
CA CYS A 57 18.94 -0.01 -4.44
C CYS A 57 19.90 1.03 -3.83
N PRO A 58 20.08 1.07 -2.49
CA PRO A 58 21.01 2.00 -1.85
C PRO A 58 22.48 1.65 -2.10
N ASN A 59 22.78 0.42 -2.52
CA ASN A 59 24.15 -0.05 -2.72
C ASN A 59 24.65 0.20 -4.15
N CYS A 60 23.90 -0.23 -5.16
CA CYS A 60 24.30 -0.10 -6.57
C CYS A 60 23.55 1.00 -7.34
N GLY A 61 22.56 1.65 -6.73
CA GLY A 61 21.78 2.70 -7.37
C GLY A 61 20.78 2.23 -8.42
N CYS A 62 20.69 0.92 -8.69
CA CYS A 62 19.78 0.33 -9.67
C CYS A 62 18.32 0.59 -9.32
N GLU A 63 17.52 0.98 -10.32
CA GLU A 63 16.08 1.19 -10.22
C GLU A 63 15.33 -0.10 -10.55
N THR A 64 14.34 -0.43 -9.73
CA THR A 64 13.50 -1.60 -9.89
C THR A 64 12.03 -1.24 -9.76
N ASP A 65 11.18 -2.03 -10.43
CA ASP A 65 9.73 -1.92 -10.34
C ASP A 65 9.23 -2.55 -9.01
N LEU A 66 7.95 -2.37 -8.70
CA LEU A 66 7.25 -3.02 -7.59
C LEU A 66 7.40 -4.55 -7.62
N LYS A 67 7.67 -5.16 -8.78
CA LYS A 67 7.94 -6.60 -8.93
C LYS A 67 9.41 -7.00 -8.67
N GLY A 68 10.32 -6.04 -8.41
CA GLY A 68 11.75 -6.29 -8.18
C GLY A 68 12.56 -6.53 -9.45
N ARG A 69 11.98 -6.27 -10.62
CA ARG A 69 12.68 -6.33 -11.90
C ARG A 69 13.38 -5.01 -12.17
N GLN A 70 14.56 -5.07 -12.78
CA GLN A 70 15.27 -3.88 -13.23
C GLN A 70 14.45 -3.19 -14.32
N VAL A 71 14.26 -1.89 -14.19
CA VAL A 71 13.54 -1.07 -15.17
C VAL A 71 14.40 0.10 -15.58
N ALA A 72 14.35 0.45 -16.87
CA ALA A 72 14.91 1.69 -17.35
C ALA A 72 14.07 2.86 -16.83
N ALA A 73 14.71 4.00 -16.60
CA ALA A 73 14.08 5.20 -16.02
C ALA A 73 12.89 5.78 -16.83
N SER A 74 12.46 5.15 -17.92
CA SER A 74 11.39 5.59 -18.82
C SER A 74 10.19 4.63 -18.90
N THR A 75 10.14 3.54 -18.13
CA THR A 75 9.02 2.59 -18.21
C THR A 75 7.77 3.12 -17.51
N LEU A 76 6.67 3.21 -18.24
CA LEU A 76 5.35 3.59 -17.72
C LEU A 76 4.79 2.51 -16.77
N PRO A 77 4.01 2.90 -15.75
CA PRO A 77 3.42 1.95 -14.82
C PRO A 77 2.34 1.10 -15.48
N GLU A 78 2.20 -0.16 -15.07
CA GLU A 78 1.01 -0.95 -15.40
C GLU A 78 -0.21 -0.32 -14.71
N GLN A 79 -1.02 0.44 -15.46
CA GLN A 79 -2.24 1.11 -14.99
C GLN A 79 -3.16 0.20 -14.18
N ARG A 80 -3.17 -1.10 -14.50
CA ARG A 80 -3.98 -2.12 -13.82
C ARG A 80 -3.64 -2.25 -12.33
N THR A 81 -2.37 -2.13 -11.96
CA THR A 81 -1.92 -2.28 -10.55
C THR A 81 -2.32 -1.05 -9.72
N LEU A 82 -2.22 0.14 -10.31
CA LEU A 82 -2.69 1.38 -9.67
C LEU A 82 -4.21 1.37 -9.49
N LEU A 83 -4.95 0.98 -10.53
CA LEU A 83 -6.41 0.88 -10.47
C LEU A 83 -6.87 -0.14 -9.41
N LEU A 84 -6.19 -1.27 -9.31
CA LEU A 84 -6.50 -2.31 -8.34
C LEU A 84 -6.19 -1.86 -6.91
N GLY A 85 -5.07 -1.17 -6.69
CA GLY A 85 -4.74 -0.56 -5.40
C GLY A 85 -5.75 0.50 -4.97
N LEU A 86 -6.16 1.38 -5.89
CA LEU A 86 -7.19 2.40 -5.64
C LEU A 86 -8.55 1.75 -5.33
N GLY A 87 -8.94 0.73 -6.09
CA GLY A 87 -10.18 -0.02 -5.88
C GLY A 87 -10.23 -0.69 -4.51
N LEU A 88 -9.15 -1.36 -4.10
CA LEU A 88 -9.04 -1.94 -2.75
C LEU A 88 -9.13 -0.89 -1.64
N PHE A 89 -8.50 0.27 -1.84
CA PHE A 89 -8.54 1.35 -0.86
C PHE A 89 -9.96 1.91 -0.67
N LEU A 90 -10.67 2.16 -1.78
CA LEU A 90 -12.07 2.58 -1.74
C LEU A 90 -12.97 1.53 -1.09
N PHE A 91 -12.71 0.24 -1.35
CA PHE A 91 -13.43 -0.85 -0.72
C PHE A 91 -13.26 -0.86 0.81
N CYS A 92 -12.03 -0.63 1.31
CA CYS A 92 -11.79 -0.49 2.75
C CYS A 92 -12.54 0.70 3.36
N ILE A 93 -12.63 1.83 2.66
CA ILE A 93 -13.40 3.00 3.10
C ILE A 93 -14.88 2.66 3.23
N VAL A 94 -15.48 2.03 2.22
CA VAL A 94 -16.91 1.66 2.22
C VAL A 94 -17.23 0.69 3.36
N ILE A 95 -16.40 -0.34 3.56
CA ILE A 95 -16.58 -1.28 4.68
C ILE A 95 -16.50 -0.55 6.02
N SER A 96 -15.51 0.33 6.19
CA SER A 96 -15.33 1.06 7.45
C SER A 96 -16.54 1.95 7.75
N LEU A 97 -17.07 2.62 6.73
CA LEU A 97 -18.32 3.41 6.82
C LEU A 97 -19.50 2.53 7.25
N LEU A 98 -19.72 1.39 6.60
CA LEU A 98 -20.81 0.47 6.96
C LEU A 98 -20.69 -0.01 8.42
N LEU A 99 -19.48 -0.38 8.84
CA LEU A 99 -19.19 -0.81 10.21
C LEU A 99 -19.46 0.28 11.25
N THR A 100 -19.34 1.56 10.90
CA THR A 100 -19.70 2.69 11.77
C THR A 100 -21.17 3.11 11.69
N CYS A 101 -21.75 3.12 10.49
CA CYS A 101 -23.10 3.66 10.26
C CYS A 101 -24.19 2.71 10.75
N ILE A 102 -24.03 1.38 10.58
CA ILE A 102 -25.01 0.39 11.03
C ILE A 102 -25.28 0.49 12.54
N PRO A 103 -24.27 0.42 13.44
CA PRO A 103 -24.52 0.50 14.87
C PRO A 103 -25.02 1.88 15.30
N LEU A 104 -24.60 2.96 14.63
CA LEU A 104 -25.11 4.30 14.86
C LEU A 104 -26.61 4.38 14.55
N MET A 105 -27.04 3.86 13.40
CA MET A 105 -28.45 3.83 13.02
C MET A 105 -29.29 2.98 13.99
N MET A 106 -28.76 1.83 14.43
CA MET A 106 -29.44 1.01 15.44
C MET A 106 -29.60 1.73 16.79
N LEU A 107 -28.60 2.52 17.20
CA LEU A 107 -28.70 3.35 18.40
C LEU A 107 -29.73 4.47 18.25
N LEU A 108 -29.77 5.15 17.10
CA LEU A 108 -30.73 6.22 16.81
C LEU A 108 -32.17 5.72 16.69
N ILE A 109 -32.40 4.49 16.20
CA ILE A 109 -33.74 3.89 16.12
C ILE A 109 -34.24 3.42 17.50
N ARG A 110 -33.32 3.06 18.40
CA ARG A 110 -33.64 2.53 19.73
C ARG A 110 -33.97 3.61 20.76
N ASN A 111 -33.57 4.85 20.50
CA ASN A 111 -33.69 5.99 21.41
C ASN A 111 -34.75 6.98 20.93
#